data_AF-A0A927P3R8-F1
#
_entry.id   AF-A0A927P3R8-F1
#
_cell.length_a   1.000
_cell.length_b   1.000
_cell.length_c   1.000
_cell.angle_alpha   90.00
_cell.angle_beta   90.00
_cell.angle_gamma   90.00
#
_symmetry.space_group_name_H-M   'P 1'
#
loop_
_entity.id
_entity.type
_entity.pdbx_description
1 polymer ?
#
loop_
_entity_poly.entity_id
_entity_poly.type
_entity_poly.pdbx_seq_one_letter_code
_entity_poly.pdbx_strand_id
1 'polypeptide(L)'
;MGLFSDPNEAARKEKLKALEDKRVAFSQKLVKEGFVPEKMLFLQTANGGFIALSVFGGQHCIVIGPGFGTDEDFVLERYDHVTVRKEEVFSASEGLAGAFGFGKKGEAGIDYIITRHDGSELSLPVVFGRNSWMECDRKKNPLLDVKRRRGDANIVWDMRPIEKRQMSQLTKMTDAYLGL
;
A
#
# COMPACT_ATOMS: atom_id res chain seq x y z
N MET A 1 -7.33 -23.10 -34.47
CA MET A 1 -7.12 -23.28 -33.02
C MET A 1 -5.63 -23.57 -32.81
N GLY A 2 -4.93 -22.73 -32.06
CA GLY A 2 -3.50 -22.88 -31.84
C GLY A 2 -2.91 -21.59 -31.30
N LEU A 3 -3.24 -21.25 -30.05
CA LEU A 3 -2.66 -20.12 -29.33
C LEU A 3 -2.18 -20.67 -28.00
N PHE A 4 -0.88 -20.92 -27.96
CA PHE A 4 -0.12 -21.41 -26.83
C PHE A 4 -0.57 -20.70 -25.54
N SER A 5 -1.12 -21.47 -24.59
CA SER A 5 -1.24 -21.01 -23.21
C SER A 5 0.18 -20.90 -22.67
N ASP A 6 0.71 -19.66 -22.60
CA ASP A 6 2.02 -19.39 -22.00
C ASP A 6 1.97 -19.86 -20.53
N PRO A 7 2.83 -20.81 -20.09
CA PRO A 7 2.89 -21.25 -18.71
C PRO A 7 3.04 -20.08 -17.71
N ASN A 8 3.67 -18.99 -18.14
CA ASN A 8 3.82 -17.77 -17.35
C ASN A 8 2.47 -17.04 -17.16
N GLU A 9 1.59 -17.06 -18.15
CA GLU A 9 0.25 -16.46 -18.05
C GLU A 9 -0.65 -17.27 -17.12
N ALA A 10 -0.56 -18.60 -17.18
CA ALA A 10 -1.28 -19.50 -16.28
C ALA A 10 -0.85 -19.28 -14.82
N ALA A 11 0.46 -19.29 -14.55
CA ALA A 11 1.00 -19.05 -13.21
C ALA A 11 0.64 -17.64 -12.68
N ARG A 12 0.64 -16.62 -13.55
CA ARG A 12 0.20 -15.27 -13.20
C ARG A 12 -1.27 -15.25 -12.76
N LYS A 13 -2.16 -15.90 -13.51
CA LYS A 13 -3.59 -15.99 -13.18
C LYS A 13 -3.82 -16.71 -11.85
N GLU A 14 -3.08 -17.78 -11.58
CA GLU A 14 -3.16 -18.51 -10.33
C GLU A 14 -2.73 -17.64 -9.13
N LYS A 15 -1.60 -16.94 -9.25
CA LYS A 15 -1.14 -15.99 -8.22
C LYS A 15 -2.15 -14.86 -7.95
N LEU A 16 -2.77 -14.32 -9.00
CA LEU A 16 -3.81 -13.30 -8.84
C LEU A 16 -5.06 -13.84 -8.15
N LYS A 17 -5.44 -15.08 -8.46
CA LYS A 17 -6.56 -15.75 -7.81
C LYS A 17 -6.27 -15.99 -6.33
N ALA A 18 -5.08 -16.49 -5.99
CA ALA A 18 -4.67 -16.71 -4.60
C ALA A 18 -4.69 -15.39 -3.79
N LEU A 19 -4.19 -14.30 -4.38
CA LEU A 19 -4.23 -12.98 -3.75
C LEU A 19 -5.68 -12.49 -3.54
N GLU A 20 -6.57 -12.71 -4.51
CA GLU A 20 -7.99 -12.37 -4.38
C GLU A 20 -8.68 -13.17 -3.29
N ASP A 21 -8.43 -14.48 -3.23
CA ASP A 21 -9.02 -15.36 -2.23
C ASP A 21 -8.58 -14.95 -0.81
N LYS A 22 -7.29 -14.62 -0.62
CA LYS A 22 -6.76 -14.05 0.63
C LYS A 22 -7.42 -12.71 0.98
N ARG A 23 -7.54 -11.80 0.01
CA ARG A 23 -8.19 -10.49 0.20
C ARG A 23 -9.65 -10.65 0.63
N VAL A 24 -10.41 -11.52 -0.04
CA VAL A 24 -11.82 -11.78 0.29
C VAL A 24 -11.95 -12.37 1.68
N ALA A 25 -11.14 -13.39 2.02
CA ALA A 25 -11.14 -13.97 3.37
C ALA A 25 -10.83 -12.92 4.45
N PHE A 26 -9.85 -12.06 4.20
CA PHE A 26 -9.50 -10.95 5.09
C PHE A 26 -10.63 -9.92 5.20
N SER A 27 -11.24 -9.51 4.09
CA SER A 27 -12.36 -8.56 4.09
C SER A 27 -13.56 -9.09 4.89
N GLN A 28 -13.86 -10.39 4.78
CA GLN A 28 -14.92 -11.03 5.55
C GLN A 28 -14.57 -11.09 7.05
N LYS A 29 -13.31 -11.34 7.40
CA LYS A 29 -12.82 -11.27 8.79
C LYS A 29 -13.01 -9.86 9.35
N LEU A 30 -12.59 -8.83 8.62
CA LEU A 30 -12.77 -7.42 9.03
C LEU A 30 -14.24 -7.05 9.23
N VAL A 31 -15.13 -7.50 8.35
CA VAL A 31 -16.58 -7.30 8.50
C VAL A 31 -17.12 -7.98 9.76
N LYS A 32 -16.68 -9.20 10.07
CA LYS A 32 -17.06 -9.91 11.31
C LYS A 32 -16.57 -9.21 12.57
N GLU A 33 -15.39 -8.60 12.52
CA GLU A 33 -14.83 -7.77 13.59
C GLU A 33 -15.48 -6.37 13.68
N GLY A 34 -16.41 -6.05 12.79
CA GLY A 34 -17.07 -4.74 12.75
C GLY A 34 -16.17 -3.60 12.28
N PHE A 35 -15.04 -3.89 11.63
CA PHE A 35 -14.10 -2.89 11.15
C PHE A 35 -14.67 -2.14 9.95
N VAL A 36 -15.08 -0.88 10.15
CA VAL A 36 -15.74 -0.03 9.14
C VAL A 36 -15.15 1.38 9.13
N PRO A 37 -13.85 1.55 8.81
CA PRO A 37 -13.23 2.87 8.76
C PRO A 37 -13.92 3.75 7.71
N GLU A 38 -14.10 5.02 8.03
CA GLU A 38 -14.69 5.98 7.09
C GLU A 38 -13.75 6.26 5.93
N LYS A 39 -12.45 6.41 6.23
CA LYS A 39 -11.38 6.68 5.28
C LYS A 39 -10.16 5.81 5.56
N MET A 40 -9.43 5.49 4.49
CA MET A 40 -8.16 4.81 4.55
C MET A 40 -7.16 5.43 3.58
N LEU A 41 -5.92 5.61 4.02
CA LEU A 41 -4.78 6.00 3.19
C LEU A 41 -3.93 4.78 2.88
N PHE A 42 -3.80 4.44 1.60
CA PHE A 42 -2.96 3.36 1.09
C PHE A 42 -1.64 3.92 0.54
N LEU A 43 -0.55 3.26 0.90
CA LEU A 43 0.81 3.57 0.47
C LEU A 43 1.48 2.28 0.00
N GLN A 44 2.05 2.31 -1.21
CA GLN A 44 2.78 1.17 -1.77
C GLN A 44 4.10 0.96 -1.03
N THR A 45 4.42 -0.28 -0.68
CA THR A 45 5.70 -0.66 -0.06
C THR A 45 6.75 -1.01 -1.11
N ALA A 46 8.02 -1.04 -0.72
CA ALA A 46 9.14 -1.37 -1.62
C ALA A 46 9.10 -2.80 -2.17
N ASN A 47 8.50 -3.75 -1.44
CA ASN A 47 8.33 -5.15 -1.87
C ASN A 47 7.11 -5.35 -2.80
N GLY A 48 6.45 -4.28 -3.24
CA GLY A 48 5.32 -4.34 -4.16
C GLY A 48 3.97 -4.69 -3.52
N GLY A 49 3.91 -4.74 -2.19
CA GLY A 49 2.67 -4.76 -1.42
C GLY A 49 2.17 -3.35 -1.08
N PHE A 50 1.39 -3.25 -0.01
CA PHE A 50 0.95 -1.97 0.51
C PHE A 50 0.81 -1.95 2.03
N ILE A 51 0.79 -0.75 2.58
CA ILE A 51 0.32 -0.47 3.93
C ILE A 51 -0.85 0.49 3.81
N ALA A 52 -1.93 0.23 4.54
CA ALA A 52 -3.07 1.14 4.64
C ALA A 52 -3.25 1.62 6.07
N LEU A 53 -3.44 2.92 6.24
CA LEU A 53 -3.67 3.57 7.53
C LEU A 53 -5.11 4.01 7.66
N SER A 54 -5.65 3.93 8.87
CA SER A 54 -6.97 4.44 9.21
C SER A 54 -7.10 4.70 10.71
N VAL A 55 -8.06 5.53 11.10
CA VAL A 55 -8.44 5.68 12.50
C VAL A 55 -9.85 5.10 12.66
N PHE A 56 -10.00 4.15 13.58
CA PHE A 56 -11.28 3.47 13.82
C PHE A 56 -11.43 3.12 15.30
N GLY A 57 -12.58 3.43 15.89
CA GLY A 57 -12.85 3.15 17.30
C GLY A 57 -11.87 3.83 18.28
N GLY A 58 -11.28 4.97 17.89
CA GLY A 58 -10.26 5.67 18.68
C GLY A 58 -8.84 5.10 18.57
N GLN A 59 -8.64 4.04 17.77
CA GLN A 59 -7.33 3.40 17.56
C GLN A 59 -6.78 3.70 16.17
N HIS A 60 -5.45 3.77 16.08
CA HIS A 60 -4.71 3.80 14.83
C HIS A 60 -4.61 2.39 14.27
N CYS A 61 -5.16 2.18 13.08
CA CYS A 61 -5.28 0.89 12.45
C CYS A 61 -4.36 0.84 11.22
N ILE A 62 -3.42 -0.11 11.23
CA ILE A 62 -2.46 -0.36 10.17
C ILE A 62 -2.81 -1.70 9.53
N VAL A 63 -3.11 -1.68 8.22
CA VAL A 63 -3.31 -2.88 7.42
C VAL A 63 -2.09 -3.11 6.56
N ILE A 64 -1.50 -4.29 6.64
CA ILE A 64 -0.37 -4.71 5.81
C ILE A 64 -0.92 -5.66 4.75
N GLY A 65 -0.71 -5.32 3.49
CA GLY A 65 -1.12 -6.12 2.33
C GLY A 65 0.08 -6.71 1.60
N PRO A 66 0.03 -8.00 1.23
CA PRO A 66 1.14 -8.69 0.59
C PRO A 66 1.41 -8.17 -0.82
N GLY A 67 2.65 -8.35 -1.28
CA GLY A 67 3.03 -8.11 -2.67
C GLY A 67 2.49 -9.16 -3.64
N PHE A 68 2.48 -8.83 -4.93
CA PHE A 68 2.05 -9.80 -5.95
C PHE A 68 3.01 -11.00 -6.02
N GLY A 69 2.47 -12.19 -5.76
CA GLY A 69 3.22 -13.45 -5.85
C GLY A 69 4.08 -13.76 -4.62
N THR A 70 3.85 -13.08 -3.49
CA THR A 70 4.42 -13.44 -2.19
C THR A 70 3.49 -14.39 -1.44
N ASP A 71 4.05 -15.17 -0.51
CA ASP A 71 3.29 -16.08 0.35
C ASP A 71 2.70 -15.39 1.59
N GLU A 72 3.01 -14.11 1.78
CA GLU A 72 2.53 -13.28 2.88
C GLU A 72 0.99 -13.13 2.87
N ASP A 73 0.42 -12.87 4.04
CA ASP A 73 -1.01 -12.67 4.24
C ASP A 73 -1.33 -11.22 4.63
N PHE A 74 -2.61 -10.87 4.53
CA PHE A 74 -3.10 -9.59 5.01
C PHE A 74 -3.15 -9.57 6.54
N VAL A 75 -2.66 -8.49 7.14
CA VAL A 75 -2.63 -8.30 8.59
C VAL A 75 -3.32 -6.98 8.94
N LEU A 76 -4.11 -6.98 10.02
CA LEU A 76 -4.60 -5.75 10.66
C LEU A 76 -3.95 -5.67 12.04
N GLU A 77 -3.31 -4.54 12.31
CA GLU A 77 -2.76 -4.18 13.60
C GLU A 77 -3.47 -2.92 14.11
N ARG A 78 -3.80 -2.90 15.40
CA ARG A 78 -4.45 -1.77 16.07
C ARG A 78 -3.55 -1.25 17.17
N TYR A 79 -3.46 0.07 17.27
CA TYR A 79 -2.58 0.77 18.19
C TYR A 79 -3.37 1.85 18.90
N ASP A 80 -3.23 1.94 20.23
CA ASP A 80 -3.70 3.11 20.97
C ASP A 80 -2.77 4.31 20.70
N HIS A 81 -1.47 4.03 20.55
CA HIS A 81 -0.44 4.99 20.15
C HIS A 81 0.54 4.31 19.19
N VAL A 82 0.93 5.00 18.12
CA VAL A 82 1.93 4.51 17.16
C VAL A 82 3.27 5.17 17.47
N THR A 83 4.31 4.36 17.69
CA THR A 83 5.68 4.86 17.80
C THR A 83 6.29 4.94 16.41
N VAL A 84 6.71 6.14 16.01
CA VAL A 84 7.21 6.40 14.66
C VAL A 84 8.45 7.27 14.69
N ARG A 85 9.46 6.89 13.91
CA ARG A 85 10.55 7.80 13.52
C ARG A 85 10.46 8.14 12.04
N LYS A 86 10.90 9.34 11.68
CA LYS A 86 10.92 9.84 10.29
C LYS A 86 12.36 9.85 9.80
N GLU A 87 12.59 9.23 8.65
CA GLU A 87 13.89 9.25 7.96
C GLU A 87 13.72 9.99 6.62
N GLU A 88 14.55 11.01 6.39
CA GLU A 88 14.54 11.73 5.11
C GLU A 88 15.18 10.86 4.02
N VAL A 89 14.50 10.77 2.89
CA VAL A 89 14.99 10.07 1.70
C VAL A 89 15.29 11.09 0.64
N PHE A 90 16.49 11.03 0.06
CA PHE A 90 16.86 11.82 -1.10
C PHE A 90 17.81 11.03 -2.01
N SER A 91 17.48 10.99 -3.30
CA SER A 91 18.34 10.47 -4.35
C SER A 91 18.28 11.43 -5.54
N ALA A 92 19.43 11.95 -5.94
CA ALA A 92 19.51 12.84 -7.10
C ALA A 92 19.19 12.07 -8.38
N SER A 93 18.61 12.75 -9.37
CA SER A 93 18.44 12.16 -10.69
C SER A 93 19.80 11.91 -11.34
N GLU A 94 20.02 10.71 -11.87
CA GLU A 94 21.25 10.34 -12.59
C GLU A 94 20.99 10.28 -14.10
N GLY A 95 21.92 10.80 -14.92
CA GLY A 95 21.88 10.74 -16.38
C GLY A 95 21.15 11.92 -17.08
N LEU A 96 20.88 11.78 -18.38
CA LEU A 96 20.16 12.77 -19.21
C LEU A 96 18.64 12.81 -18.95
N ALA A 97 18.19 12.28 -17.81
CA ALA A 97 16.78 12.08 -17.46
C ALA A 97 15.97 13.38 -17.48
N GLY A 98 16.61 14.52 -17.24
CA GLY A 98 15.98 15.85 -17.31
C GLY A 98 15.74 16.40 -18.71
N ALA A 99 16.46 15.92 -19.74
CA ALA A 99 16.38 16.45 -21.11
C ALA A 99 15.78 15.46 -22.13
N PHE A 100 16.02 14.14 -21.95
CA PHE A 100 15.64 13.11 -22.93
C PHE A 100 14.94 11.88 -22.33
N GLY A 101 14.67 11.86 -21.02
CA GLY A 101 13.99 10.74 -20.36
C GLY A 101 14.84 9.48 -20.13
N PHE A 102 16.15 9.55 -20.38
CA PHE A 102 17.10 8.46 -20.11
C PHE A 102 17.84 8.67 -18.78
N GLY A 103 17.54 7.86 -17.77
CA GLY A 103 18.22 7.85 -16.47
C GLY A 103 17.28 7.60 -15.28
N LYS A 104 17.83 7.51 -14.06
CA LYS A 104 17.02 7.32 -12.84
C LYS A 104 16.36 8.65 -12.47
N LYS A 105 15.04 8.65 -12.32
CA LYS A 105 14.32 9.80 -11.76
C LYS A 105 14.78 10.01 -10.32
N GLY A 106 15.02 11.27 -9.96
CA GLY A 106 15.33 11.62 -8.58
C GLY A 106 14.15 11.29 -7.68
N GLU A 107 14.47 10.88 -6.46
CA GLU A 107 13.51 10.50 -5.43
C GLU A 107 13.70 11.40 -4.23
N ALA A 108 12.62 11.84 -3.60
CA ALA A 108 12.74 12.41 -2.26
C ALA A 108 11.45 12.26 -1.47
N GLY A 109 11.58 12.27 -0.15
CA GLY A 109 10.45 12.22 0.75
C GLY A 109 10.82 11.77 2.15
N ILE A 110 9.89 11.08 2.79
CA ILE A 110 10.01 10.62 4.18
C ILE A 110 9.68 9.14 4.21
N ASP A 111 10.56 8.35 4.81
CA ASP A 111 10.24 7.01 5.25
C ASP A 111 9.81 7.05 6.73
N TYR A 112 8.58 6.59 6.98
CA TYR A 112 8.04 6.49 8.33
C TYR A 112 8.35 5.09 8.85
N ILE A 113 9.24 4.99 9.84
CA ILE A 113 9.59 3.72 10.46
C ILE A 113 8.72 3.54 11.70
N ILE A 114 7.79 2.60 11.61
CA ILE A 114 6.82 2.29 12.66
C ILE A 114 7.34 1.11 13.47
N THR A 115 7.38 1.25 14.80
CA THR A 115 7.67 0.14 15.70
C THR A 115 6.40 -0.69 15.90
N ARG A 116 6.43 -1.95 15.48
CA ARG A 116 5.31 -2.89 15.61
C ARG A 116 5.22 -3.47 17.03
N HIS A 117 4.11 -4.13 17.33
CA HIS A 117 3.87 -4.79 18.63
C HIS A 117 4.94 -5.83 19.01
N ASP A 118 5.54 -6.50 18.03
CA ASP A 118 6.61 -7.47 18.21
C ASP A 118 8.01 -6.83 18.32
N GLY A 119 8.08 -5.49 18.33
CA GLY A 119 9.33 -4.72 18.33
C GLY A 119 10.02 -4.64 16.98
N SER A 120 9.48 -5.28 15.93
CA SER A 120 10.01 -5.16 14.57
C SER A 120 9.68 -3.79 13.97
N GLU A 121 10.44 -3.41 12.94
CA GLU A 121 10.26 -2.15 12.24
C GLU A 121 9.51 -2.35 10.93
N LEU A 122 8.54 -1.47 10.68
CA LEU A 122 7.77 -1.40 9.44
C LEU A 122 8.08 -0.09 8.72
N SER A 123 8.62 -0.20 7.50
CA SER A 123 8.87 0.95 6.63
C SER A 123 7.59 1.33 5.87
N LEU A 124 7.20 2.60 6.01
CA LEU A 124 6.08 3.22 5.32
C LEU A 124 6.60 4.40 4.48
N PRO A 125 6.99 4.15 3.22
CA PRO A 125 7.61 5.18 2.40
C PRO A 125 6.58 6.14 1.78
N VAL A 126 6.72 7.43 2.10
CA VAL A 126 6.08 8.54 1.41
C VAL A 126 7.16 9.23 0.58
N VAL A 127 7.49 8.67 -0.59
CA VAL A 127 8.62 9.09 -1.42
C VAL A 127 8.16 9.29 -2.87
N PHE A 128 8.28 10.52 -3.39
CA PHE A 128 7.99 10.77 -4.80
C PHE A 128 9.06 10.15 -5.69
N GLY A 129 8.69 9.76 -6.91
CA GLY A 129 9.60 9.09 -7.85
C GLY A 129 9.79 7.59 -7.59
N ARG A 130 9.35 7.10 -6.41
CA ARG A 130 9.47 5.70 -5.99
C ARG A 130 8.13 5.02 -5.72
N ASN A 131 7.26 5.65 -4.93
CA ASN A 131 6.06 5.00 -4.39
C ASN A 131 4.76 5.56 -4.98
N SER A 132 3.69 4.81 -4.79
CA SER A 132 2.32 5.17 -5.17
C SER A 132 1.42 5.24 -3.96
N TRP A 133 0.32 5.98 -4.07
CA TRP A 133 -0.64 6.18 -3.00
C TRP A 133 -2.08 6.24 -3.50
N MET A 134 -3.02 6.07 -2.58
CA MET A 134 -4.44 6.32 -2.79
C MET A 134 -5.10 6.61 -1.45
N GLU A 135 -6.04 7.54 -1.41
CA GLU A 135 -7.00 7.65 -0.29
C GLU A 135 -8.37 7.25 -0.82
N CYS A 136 -9.11 6.47 -0.04
CA CYS A 136 -10.47 6.11 -0.37
C CYS A 136 -11.40 6.19 0.83
N ASP A 137 -12.63 6.62 0.57
CA ASP A 137 -13.74 6.47 1.51
C ASP A 137 -14.24 5.02 1.50
N ARG A 138 -14.95 4.62 2.57
CA ARG A 138 -15.53 3.28 2.76
C ARG A 138 -16.19 2.69 1.51
N LYS A 139 -17.01 3.45 0.78
CA LYS A 139 -17.78 2.97 -0.39
C LYS A 139 -16.90 2.59 -1.58
N LYS A 140 -15.66 3.10 -1.64
CA LYS A 140 -14.70 2.87 -2.73
C LYS A 140 -13.47 2.12 -2.25
N ASN A 141 -13.54 1.49 -1.08
CA ASN A 141 -12.40 0.82 -0.48
C ASN A 141 -12.16 -0.54 -1.15
N PRO A 142 -11.07 -0.71 -1.91
CA PRO A 142 -10.82 -1.92 -2.69
C PRO A 142 -10.49 -3.14 -1.83
N LEU A 143 -10.02 -2.92 -0.59
CA LEU A 143 -9.78 -3.98 0.38
C LEU A 143 -11.10 -4.57 0.90
N LEU A 144 -12.08 -3.69 1.17
CA LEU A 144 -13.35 -4.06 1.81
C LEU A 144 -14.46 -4.38 0.79
N ASP A 145 -14.30 -4.01 -0.48
CA ASP A 145 -15.29 -4.32 -1.51
C ASP A 145 -15.23 -5.80 -1.92
N VAL A 146 -16.18 -6.58 -1.39
CA VAL A 146 -16.34 -8.01 -1.68
C VAL A 146 -16.84 -8.24 -3.13
N LYS A 147 -17.40 -7.23 -3.79
CA LYS A 147 -17.94 -7.31 -5.16
C LYS A 147 -16.95 -6.89 -6.24
N ARG A 148 -15.69 -6.61 -5.89
CA ARG A 148 -14.63 -6.28 -6.84
C ARG A 148 -14.49 -7.37 -7.92
N ARG A 149 -14.17 -6.97 -9.16
CA ARG A 149 -14.03 -7.89 -10.29
C ARG A 149 -12.85 -8.84 -10.08
N ARG A 150 -13.06 -10.13 -10.32
CA ARG A 150 -12.01 -11.17 -10.27
C ARG A 150 -10.90 -10.86 -11.28
N GLY A 151 -9.64 -10.90 -10.84
CA GLY A 151 -8.45 -10.63 -11.67
C GLY A 151 -7.80 -9.25 -11.45
N ASP A 152 -8.41 -8.43 -10.60
CA ASP A 152 -7.94 -7.08 -10.24
C ASP A 152 -7.54 -6.99 -8.75
N ALA A 153 -6.99 -8.08 -8.21
CA ALA A 153 -6.83 -8.27 -6.77
C ALA A 153 -5.72 -7.42 -6.15
N ASN A 154 -4.77 -6.96 -6.97
CA ASN A 154 -3.65 -6.17 -6.48
C ASN A 154 -4.06 -4.71 -6.34
N ILE A 155 -4.36 -4.30 -5.10
CA ILE A 155 -4.76 -2.94 -4.74
C ILE A 155 -3.71 -1.90 -5.15
N VAL A 156 -2.43 -2.29 -5.24
CA VAL A 156 -1.36 -1.39 -5.71
C VAL A 156 -1.62 -0.87 -7.12
N TRP A 157 -2.32 -1.63 -7.97
CA TRP A 157 -2.64 -1.20 -9.33
C TRP A 157 -3.68 -0.07 -9.41
N ASP A 158 -4.44 0.17 -8.33
CA ASP A 158 -5.35 1.32 -8.23
C ASP A 158 -4.63 2.60 -7.77
N MET A 159 -3.40 2.46 -7.26
CA MET A 159 -2.67 3.58 -6.67
C MET A 159 -2.05 4.46 -7.76
N ARG A 160 -1.99 5.77 -7.48
CA ARG A 160 -1.33 6.73 -8.35
C ARG A 160 0.08 7.02 -7.85
N PRO A 161 1.06 7.26 -8.75
CA PRO A 161 2.39 7.67 -8.33
C PRO A 161 2.35 8.91 -7.43
N ILE A 162 3.21 8.95 -6.41
CA ILE A 162 3.39 10.14 -5.58
C ILE A 162 4.11 11.21 -6.42
N GLU A 163 3.47 12.37 -6.55
CA GLU A 163 4.06 13.53 -7.21
C GLU A 163 4.66 14.50 -6.19
N LYS A 164 5.75 15.18 -6.56
CA LYS A 164 6.45 16.14 -5.68
C LYS A 164 5.50 17.20 -5.07
N ARG A 165 4.52 17.68 -5.84
CA ARG A 165 3.53 18.68 -5.37
C ARG A 165 2.59 18.16 -4.27
N GLN A 166 2.43 16.83 -4.16
CA GLN A 166 1.55 16.18 -3.19
C GLN A 166 2.25 15.92 -1.85
N MET A 167 3.58 16.03 -1.79
CA MET A 167 4.36 15.67 -0.62
C MET A 167 3.90 16.35 0.66
N SER A 168 3.69 17.68 0.64
CA SER A 168 3.22 18.40 1.83
C SER A 168 1.85 17.91 2.32
N GLN A 169 0.94 17.62 1.39
CA GLN A 169 -0.39 17.09 1.74
C GLN A 169 -0.28 15.67 2.28
N LEU A 170 0.47 14.80 1.61
CA LEU A 170 0.65 13.41 1.99
C LEU A 170 1.31 13.27 3.35
N THR A 171 2.38 14.02 3.61
CA THR A 171 3.02 14.08 4.94
C THR A 171 2.01 14.46 6.02
N LYS A 172 1.21 15.52 5.82
CA LYS A 172 0.18 15.93 6.78
C LYS A 172 -0.89 14.86 6.99
N MET A 173 -1.31 14.19 5.93
CA MET A 173 -2.29 13.11 6.02
C MET A 173 -1.72 11.91 6.78
N THR A 174 -0.52 11.47 6.42
CA THR A 174 0.16 10.36 7.09
C THR A 174 0.39 10.66 8.57
N ASP A 175 0.84 11.88 8.90
CA ASP A 175 1.00 12.34 10.29
C ASP A 175 -0.33 12.26 11.04
N ALA A 176 -1.43 12.74 10.45
CA ALA A 176 -2.76 12.67 11.07
C ALA A 176 -3.24 11.22 11.30
N TYR A 177 -3.00 10.31 10.34
CA TYR A 177 -3.35 8.90 10.52
C TYR A 177 -2.48 8.18 11.55
N LEU A 178 -1.26 8.65 11.79
CA LEU A 178 -0.33 8.08 12.78
C LEU A 178 -0.40 8.77 14.15
N GLY A 179 -1.12 9.90 14.27
CA GLY A 179 -1.26 10.65 15.52
C GLY A 179 -0.01 11.47 15.89
N LEU A 180 0.72 11.97 14.88
CA LEU A 180 1.95 12.76 15.03
C LEU A 180 1.70 14.27 15.02
#